data_AF-A0A3D1U2P0-F1
#
_entry.id   AF-A0A3D1U2P0-F1
#
_cell.length_a   1.000
_cell.length_b   1.000
_cell.length_c   1.000
_cell.angle_alpha   90.00
_cell.angle_beta   90.00
_cell.angle_gamma   90.00
#
_symmetry.space_group_name_H-M   'P 1'
#
loop_
_entity.id
_entity.type
_entity.pdbx_description
1 polymer ?
#
loop_
_entity_poly.entity_id
_entity_poly.type
_entity_poly.pdbx_seq_one_letter_code
_entity_poly.pdbx_strand_id
1 'polypeptide(L)' 'MVPRLDLDFYARPAVEVARDLLGKTFVRRLGSTILSGRVVETEAYRGESDPGSHAFRGLSPRTQVMFGPPGRLYV' A
#
# COMPACT_ATOMS: atom_id res chain seq x y z
N MET A 1 14.37 14.75 -8.85
CA MET A 1 13.37 14.12 -7.95
C MET A 1 13.01 12.78 -8.59
N VAL A 2 13.04 11.68 -7.84
CA VAL A 2 12.61 10.38 -8.40
C VAL A 2 11.12 10.49 -8.74
N PRO A 3 10.68 10.05 -9.94
CA PRO A 3 9.27 10.12 -10.30
C PRO A 3 8.40 9.35 -9.30
N ARG A 4 7.18 9.84 -9.09
CA ARG A 4 6.17 9.11 -8.34
C ARG A 4 5.89 7.79 -9.06
N LEU A 5 5.68 6.72 -8.30
CA LEU A 5 5.26 5.45 -8.86
C LEU A 5 3.85 5.57 -9.44
N ASP A 6 3.66 5.05 -10.64
CA ASP A 6 2.37 5.04 -11.34
C ASP A 6 1.42 4.00 -10.75
N LEU A 7 0.13 4.09 -11.12
CA LEU A 7 -0.90 3.18 -10.62
C LEU A 7 -0.58 1.71 -10.95
N ASP A 8 0.03 1.46 -12.11
CA ASP A 8 0.41 0.12 -12.57
C ASP A 8 1.42 -0.56 -11.64
N PHE A 9 2.23 0.22 -10.90
CA PHE A 9 3.10 -0.33 -9.86
C PHE A 9 2.28 -0.99 -8.74
N TYR A 10 1.11 -0.44 -8.40
CA TYR A 10 0.25 -0.93 -7.33
C TYR A 10 -0.79 -1.95 -7.81
N ALA A 11 -1.12 -1.96 -9.10
CA ALA A 11 -2.10 -2.85 -9.72
C ALA A 11 -1.52 -4.25 -10.02
N ARG A 12 -0.87 -4.85 -9.02
CA ARG A 12 -0.18 -6.16 -9.09
C ARG A 12 -0.46 -6.98 -7.83
N PRO A 13 -0.15 -8.28 -7.80
CA PRO A 13 -0.33 -9.11 -6.60
C PRO A 13 0.39 -8.52 -5.38
N ALA A 14 -0.27 -8.52 -4.22
CA ALA A 14 0.22 -7.84 -3.00
C ALA A 14 1.63 -8.27 -2.57
N VAL A 15 1.98 -9.55 -2.76
CA VAL A 15 3.30 -10.09 -2.43
C VAL A 15 4.40 -9.47 -3.30
N GLU A 16 4.14 -9.26 -4.59
CA GLU A 16 5.09 -8.61 -5.50
C GLU A 16 5.25 -7.13 -5.16
N VAL A 17 4.13 -6.43 -4.92
CA VAL A 17 4.14 -5.02 -4.54
C VAL A 17 4.90 -4.81 -3.24
N ALA A 18 4.66 -5.62 -2.22
CA ALA A 18 5.37 -5.53 -0.93
C ALA A 18 6.89 -5.70 -1.12
N ARG A 19 7.32 -6.73 -1.84
CA ARG A 19 8.75 -6.95 -2.13
C ARG A 19 9.37 -5.77 -2.88
N ASP A 20 8.70 -5.26 -3.91
CA ASP A 20 9.23 -4.18 -4.76
C ASP A 20 9.16 -2.80 -4.11
N LEU A 21 8.33 -2.64 -3.07
CA LEU A 21 8.29 -1.44 -2.23
C LEU A 21 9.56 -1.29 -1.38
N LEU A 22 10.23 -2.39 -1.04
CA LEU A 22 11.49 -2.33 -0.31
C LEU A 22 12.51 -1.47 -1.07
N GLY A 23 13.12 -0.55 -0.32
CA GLY A 23 14.08 0.40 -0.83
C GLY A 23 13.49 1.62 -1.53
N LYS A 24 12.17 1.67 -1.80
CA LYS A 24 11.49 2.87 -2.33
C LYS A 24 11.40 3.96 -1.25
N THR A 25 11.14 5.20 -1.69
CA THR A 25 11.02 6.35 -0.78
C THR A 25 9.55 6.75 -0.62
N PHE A 26 9.06 6.73 0.61
CA PHE A 26 7.78 7.33 0.96
C PHE A 26 7.99 8.83 1.22
N VAL A 27 7.20 9.68 0.58
CA VAL A 27 7.35 11.14 0.66
C VAL A 27 6.04 11.76 1.13
N ARG A 28 6.11 12.59 2.18
CA ARG A 28 4.99 13.36 2.71
C ARG A 28 5.29 14.85 2.64
N ARG A 29 4.47 15.60 1.89
CA ARG A 29 4.53 17.06 1.85
C ARG A 29 3.59 17.66 2.90
N LEU A 30 4.12 18.55 3.74
CA LEU A 30 3.42 19.31 4.77
C LEU A 30 3.67 20.81 4.51
N GLY A 31 2.84 21.43 3.68
CA GLY A 31 3.09 22.80 3.20
C GLY A 31 4.39 22.87 2.40
N SER A 32 5.35 23.68 2.86
CA SER A 32 6.71 23.79 2.30
C SER A 32 7.67 22.69 2.79
N THR A 33 7.34 22.00 3.88
CA THR A 33 8.19 20.94 4.45
C THR A 33 7.98 19.63 3.71
N ILE A 34 9.08 18.94 3.39
CA ILE A 34 9.07 17.59 2.81
C ILE A 34 9.69 16.64 3.83
N LEU A 35 8.90 15.67 4.27
CA LEU A 35 9.36 14.53 5.03
C LEU A 35 9.52 13.34 4.08
N SER A 36 10.56 12.53 4.29
CA SER A 36 10.76 11.33 3.49
C SER A 36 11.42 10.23 4.32
N GLY A 37 11.08 8.98 4.00
CA GLY A 37 11.69 7.80 4.59
C GLY A 37 11.86 6.70 3.56
N ARG A 38 12.90 5.88 3.72
CA ARG A 38 13.09 4.67 2.91
C ARG A 38 12.24 3.56 3.51
N VAL A 39 11.47 2.86 2.66
CA VAL A 39 10.76 1.65 3.06
C VAL A 39 11.79 0.55 3.26
N VAL A 40 11.95 0.08 4.50
CA VAL A 40 12.90 -0.98 4.87
C VAL A 40 12.23 -2.29 5.22
N GLU A 41 10.92 -2.27 5.43
CA GLU A 41 10.10 -3.41 5.81
C GLU A 41 8.69 -3.26 5.23
N THR A 42 8.08 -4.39 4.87
CA THR A 42 6.71 -4.48 4.33
C THR A 42 6.11 -5.83 4.67
N GLU A 43 4.79 -5.87 4.86
CA GLU A 43 4.00 -7.10 4.93
C GLU A 43 3.00 -7.15 3.78
N ALA A 44 2.68 -8.36 3.31
CA ALA A 44 1.64 -8.58 2.30
C ALA A 44 0.51 -9.42 2.88
N TYR A 45 -0.72 -8.92 2.74
CA TYR A 45 -1.93 -9.62 3.15
C TYR A 45 -2.70 -10.10 1.92
N ARG A 46 -3.07 -11.38 1.83
CA ARG A 46 -3.74 -11.98 0.65
C ARG A 46 -5.27 -11.88 0.68
N GLY A 47 -5.77 -10.74 1.16
CA GLY A 47 -7.19 -10.40 1.14
C GLY A 47 -8.06 -11.42 1.88
N GLU A 48 -9.17 -11.82 1.27
CA GLU A 48 -10.17 -12.72 1.84
C GLU A 48 -9.64 -14.14 2.12
N SER A 49 -8.53 -14.54 1.51
CA SER A 49 -7.92 -15.87 1.70
C SER A 49 -6.94 -15.95 2.88
N ASP A 50 -6.69 -14.83 3.56
CA ASP A 50 -5.63 -14.69 4.55
C ASP A 50 -6.20 -14.29 5.92
N PRO A 51 -6.25 -15.19 6.90
CA PRO A 51 -6.75 -14.90 8.25
C PRO A 51 -6.04 -13.74 8.96
N GLY A 52 -4.82 -13.37 8.55
CA GLY A 52 -4.12 -12.18 9.06
C GLY A 52 -4.67 -10.87 8.48
N SER A 53 -5.38 -10.90 7.36
CA SER A 53 -5.95 -9.72 6.70
C SER A 53 -7.25 -9.28 7.34
N HIS A 54 -7.47 -7.97 7.47
CA HIS A 54 -8.80 -7.45 7.80
C HIS A 54 -9.86 -7.80 6.74
N ALA A 55 -9.47 -7.98 5.48
CA ALA A 55 -10.39 -8.38 4.42
C ALA A 55 -10.91 -9.81 4.59
N PHE A 56 -10.25 -10.67 5.39
CA PHE A 56 -10.74 -12.02 5.72
C PHE A 56 -12.10 -12.02 6.38
N ARG A 57 -12.41 -10.96 7.17
CA ARG A 57 -13.73 -10.79 7.81
C ARG A 57 -14.78 -10.20 6.86
N GLY A 58 -14.43 -10.03 5.58
CA GLY A 58 -15.30 -9.50 4.54
C GLY A 58 -15.42 -7.98 4.53
N LEU A 59 -16.37 -7.52 3.72
CA LEU A 59 -16.64 -6.12 3.49
C LEU A 59 -17.36 -5.48 4.68
N SER A 60 -16.83 -4.34 5.12
CA SER A 60 -17.43 -3.47 6.16
C SER A 60 -17.16 -2.00 5.79
N PRO A 61 -17.84 -1.03 6.43
CA PRO A 61 -17.53 0.39 6.21
C PRO A 61 -16.05 0.73 6.42
N ARG A 62 -15.36 0.00 7.33
CA ARG A 62 -13.93 0.17 7.59
C ARG A 62 -13.07 -0.45 6.48
N THR A 63 -13.38 -1.67 6.04
CA THR A 63 -12.54 -2.43 5.10
C THR A 63 -12.82 -2.12 3.63
N GLN A 64 -13.85 -1.34 3.31
CA GLN A 64 -14.27 -1.01 1.94
C GLN A 64 -13.13 -0.58 1.00
N VAL A 65 -12.12 0.12 1.52
CA VAL A 65 -10.96 0.56 0.72
C VAL A 65 -10.16 -0.61 0.18
N MET A 66 -10.04 -1.70 0.95
CA MET A 66 -9.29 -2.91 0.58
C MET A 66 -9.96 -3.69 -0.57
N PHE A 67 -11.25 -3.46 -0.82
CA PHE A 67 -12.04 -4.08 -1.90
C PHE A 67 -12.18 -3.18 -3.14
N GLY A 68 -11.63 -1.96 -3.07
CA GLY A 68 -11.67 -0.99 -4.16
C GLY A 68 -10.48 -1.08 -5.11
N PRO A 69 -10.35 -0.10 -6.02
CA PRO A 69 -9.19 0.02 -6.91
C PRO A 69 -7.85 0.05 -6.16
N PRO A 70 -6.75 -0.46 -6.78
CA PRO A 70 -5.42 -0.45 -6.19
C PRO A 70 -4.86 0.97 -5.98
N GLY A 71 -3.79 1.09 -5.20
CA GLY A 71 -3.11 2.37 -4.96
C GLY A 71 -3.82 3.31 -3.97
N ARG A 72 -4.87 2.83 -3.28
CA ARG A 72 -5.56 3.56 -2.21
C ARG A 72 -4.95 3.25 -0.84
N LEU A 73 -4.84 4.27 0.01
CA LEU A 73 -4.40 4.10 1.39
C LEU A 73 -5.58 3.66 2.27
N TYR A 74 -5.39 2.58 3.01
CA TYR A 74 -6.25 2.14 4.10
C TYR A 74 -5.49 2.40 5.41
N VAL A 75 -5.96 3.36 6.21
CA VAL A 75 -5.35 3.85 7.45
C VAL A 75 -6.42 3.94 8.52
#